data_AF-R9HBS0-F1
#
_entry.id   AF-R9HBS0-F1
#
_cell.length_a   1.000
_cell.length_b   1.000
_cell.length_c   1.000
_cell.angle_alpha   90.00
_cell.angle_beta   90.00
_cell.angle_gamma   90.00
#
_symmetry.space_group_name_H-M   'P 1'
#
loop_
_entity.id
_entity.type
_entity.pdbx_description
1 polymer ?
#
loop_
_entity_poly.entity_id
_entity_poly.type
_entity_poly.pdbx_seq_one_letter_code
_entity_poly.pdbx_strand_id
1 'polypeptide(L)'
;MTSLIMRACEQTGRQVVVLIDEYDAPLLDVMHEEENLPVLRNVIRNFYSPLKACDPYLRFVFLTGITKFFIKGYDEEFGMYRLGFPNREVEEGFVRFLLPFYANVNKVESPFEIQKFVREVRFGDYDSFFRRLQSFFANTTYEVIREQELHYENVLFIVFKLVGFYTQVEYHTSKGRIDLVLQTDKLIYVMEFKLDGTAEEALQQIHDKHYALPFASDGRKLFKIGVNFSAETRNIEKWIVEE
;
A
#
# COMPACT_ATOMS: atom_id res chain seq x y z
N MET A 1 -36.88 2.84 0.77
CA MET A 1 -36.31 1.65 0.09
C MET A 1 -37.01 0.35 0.49
N THR A 2 -37.14 0.01 1.77
CA THR A 2 -37.83 -1.22 2.25
C THR A 2 -39.19 -1.46 1.61
N SER A 3 -40.06 -0.44 1.60
CA SER A 3 -41.39 -0.55 1.03
C SER A 3 -41.42 -0.77 -0.49
N LEU A 4 -40.34 -0.44 -1.20
CA LEU A 4 -40.21 -0.66 -2.64
C LEU A 4 -39.84 -2.13 -2.90
N ILE A 5 -38.87 -2.65 -2.14
CA ILE A 5 -38.41 -4.04 -2.24
C ILE A 5 -39.55 -5.01 -1.90
N MET A 6 -40.27 -4.76 -0.79
CA MET A 6 -41.38 -5.62 -0.38
C MET A 6 -42.49 -5.64 -1.43
N ARG A 7 -42.91 -4.47 -1.92
CA ARG A 7 -43.96 -4.38 -2.96
C ARG A 7 -43.55 -5.02 -4.28
N ALA A 8 -42.29 -4.88 -4.69
CA ALA A 8 -41.79 -5.54 -5.90
C ALA A 8 -41.80 -7.07 -5.74
N CYS A 9 -41.44 -7.58 -4.56
CA CYS A 9 -41.52 -9.00 -4.25
C CYS A 9 -42.97 -9.50 -4.24
N GLU A 10 -43.90 -8.77 -3.63
CA GLU A 10 -45.33 -9.10 -3.56
C GLU A 10 -45.98 -9.12 -4.95
N GLN A 11 -45.70 -8.12 -5.79
CA GLN A 11 -46.29 -8.01 -7.13
C GLN A 11 -45.78 -9.08 -8.09
N THR A 12 -44.51 -9.47 -7.97
CA THR A 12 -43.88 -10.41 -8.91
C THR A 12 -43.87 -11.85 -8.42
N GLY A 13 -44.12 -12.07 -7.12
CA GLY A 13 -43.94 -13.36 -6.46
C GLY A 13 -42.48 -13.84 -6.45
N ARG A 14 -41.52 -12.95 -6.73
CA ARG A 14 -40.09 -13.27 -6.85
C ARG A 14 -39.26 -12.38 -5.95
N GLN A 15 -38.23 -12.95 -5.36
CA GLN A 15 -37.22 -12.20 -4.62
C GLN A 15 -36.51 -11.18 -5.54
N VAL A 16 -36.22 -10.00 -4.99
CA VAL A 16 -35.70 -8.82 -5.70
C VAL A 16 -34.19 -8.88 -5.85
N VAL A 17 -33.68 -8.45 -7.01
CA VAL A 17 -32.26 -8.19 -7.22
C VAL A 17 -32.03 -6.68 -7.10
N VAL A 18 -31.05 -6.28 -6.29
CA VAL A 18 -30.65 -4.88 -6.12
C VAL A 18 -29.26 -4.70 -6.72
N LEU A 19 -29.15 -3.82 -7.71
CA LEU A 19 -27.87 -3.43 -8.32
C LEU A 19 -27.62 -1.97 -7.96
N ILE A 20 -26.47 -1.68 -7.35
CA ILE A 20 -26.09 -0.33 -6.96
C ILE A 20 -24.75 -0.04 -7.60
N ASP A 21 -24.74 0.96 -8.46
CA ASP A 21 -23.55 1.37 -9.18
C ASP A 21 -22.81 2.51 -8.48
N GLU A 22 -21.49 2.52 -8.65
CA GLU A 22 -20.56 3.53 -8.14
C GLU A 22 -20.85 3.92 -6.66
N TYR A 23 -21.04 2.92 -5.79
CA TYR A 23 -21.52 3.09 -4.42
C TYR A 23 -20.62 4.00 -3.56
N ASP A 24 -19.34 4.07 -3.91
CA ASP A 24 -18.30 4.81 -3.23
C ASP A 24 -18.08 6.21 -3.81
N ALA A 25 -18.66 6.56 -4.97
CA ALA A 25 -18.46 7.87 -5.60
C ALA A 25 -18.67 9.05 -4.65
N PRO A 26 -19.78 9.10 -3.88
CA PRO A 26 -19.99 10.20 -2.95
C PRO A 26 -18.93 10.25 -1.83
N LEU A 27 -18.47 9.08 -1.36
CA LEU A 27 -17.43 9.00 -0.31
C LEU A 27 -16.09 9.51 -0.79
N LEU A 28 -15.80 9.30 -2.08
CA LEU A 28 -14.58 9.79 -2.71
C LEU A 28 -14.56 11.31 -2.78
N ASP A 29 -15.69 11.94 -3.14
CA ASP A 29 -15.80 13.39 -3.28
C ASP A 29 -15.49 14.14 -1.97
N VAL A 30 -15.82 13.55 -0.81
CA VAL A 30 -15.63 14.19 0.51
C VAL A 30 -14.53 13.53 1.35
N MET A 31 -13.70 12.65 0.77
CA MET A 31 -12.72 11.86 1.54
C MET A 31 -11.68 12.73 2.28
N HIS A 32 -11.43 13.94 1.77
CA HIS A 32 -10.49 14.91 2.34
C HIS A 32 -11.14 15.90 3.31
N GLU A 33 -12.47 15.83 3.49
CA GLU A 33 -13.23 16.77 4.31
C GLU A 33 -13.57 16.13 5.67
N GLU A 34 -12.84 16.49 6.72
CA GLU A 34 -13.02 15.91 8.06
C GLU A 34 -14.42 16.13 8.65
N GLU A 35 -15.09 17.24 8.30
CA GLU A 35 -16.43 17.57 8.80
C GLU A 35 -17.55 16.83 8.05
N ASN A 36 -17.42 16.68 6.73
CA ASN A 36 -18.49 16.14 5.87
C ASN A 36 -18.44 14.61 5.73
N LEU A 37 -17.24 14.02 5.86
CA LEU A 37 -17.06 12.57 5.77
C LEU A 37 -17.89 11.77 6.80
N PRO A 38 -17.97 12.16 8.09
CA PRO A 38 -18.83 11.48 9.07
C PRO A 38 -20.33 11.58 8.73
N VAL A 39 -20.76 12.74 8.22
CA VAL A 39 -22.16 12.97 7.83
C VAL A 39 -22.53 12.07 6.66
N LEU A 40 -21.70 12.04 5.62
CA LEU A 40 -21.96 11.21 4.44
C LEU A 40 -21.89 9.72 4.76
N ARG A 41 -20.94 9.29 5.60
CA ARG A 41 -20.90 7.91 6.13
C ARG A 41 -22.22 7.53 6.81
N ASN A 42 -22.83 8.45 7.56
CA ASN A 42 -24.13 8.21 8.18
C ASN A 42 -25.26 8.10 7.15
N VAL A 43 -25.26 8.95 6.12
CA VAL A 43 -26.24 8.88 5.02
C VAL A 43 -26.15 7.54 4.30
N ILE A 44 -24.95 7.12 3.92
CA ILE A 44 -24.68 5.83 3.28
C ILE A 44 -25.10 4.68 4.19
N ARG A 45 -24.68 4.68 5.45
CA ARG A 45 -25.08 3.65 6.43
C ARG A 45 -26.61 3.54 6.55
N ASN A 46 -27.31 4.67 6.62
CA ASN A 46 -28.77 4.71 6.70
C ASN A 46 -29.44 4.26 5.38
N PHE A 47 -28.78 4.49 4.25
CA PHE A 47 -29.24 4.01 2.96
C PHE A 47 -29.11 2.49 2.83
N TYR A 48 -28.00 1.87 3.26
CA TYR A 48 -27.78 0.42 3.10
C TYR A 48 -28.35 -0.43 4.24
N SER A 49 -28.50 0.11 5.46
CA SER A 49 -29.04 -0.63 6.61
C SER A 49 -30.41 -1.30 6.34
N PRO A 50 -31.36 -0.67 5.62
CA PRO A 50 -32.62 -1.29 5.27
C PRO A 50 -32.51 -2.52 4.38
N LEU A 51 -31.44 -2.69 3.59
CA LEU A 51 -31.24 -3.90 2.77
C LEU A 51 -31.10 -5.14 3.67
N LYS A 52 -30.41 -5.01 4.81
CA LYS A 52 -30.27 -6.11 5.78
C LYS A 52 -31.62 -6.53 6.36
N ALA A 53 -32.51 -5.57 6.63
CA ALA A 53 -33.86 -5.86 7.10
C ALA A 53 -34.76 -6.50 6.01
N CYS A 54 -34.38 -6.36 4.74
CA CYS A 54 -35.09 -6.92 3.59
C CYS A 54 -34.54 -8.28 3.12
N ASP A 55 -33.58 -8.88 3.83
CA ASP A 55 -32.92 -10.13 3.43
C ASP A 55 -33.87 -11.24 2.93
N PRO A 56 -35.03 -11.52 3.57
CA PRO A 56 -35.97 -12.53 3.08
C PRO A 56 -36.54 -12.25 1.67
N TYR A 57 -36.60 -10.98 1.30
CA TYR A 57 -37.17 -10.49 0.03
C TYR A 57 -36.10 -10.33 -1.06
N LEU A 58 -34.82 -10.50 -0.73
CA LEU A 58 -33.71 -10.27 -1.65
C LEU A 58 -33.18 -11.59 -2.19
N ARG A 59 -33.00 -11.66 -3.51
CA ARG A 59 -32.31 -12.77 -4.17
C ARG A 59 -30.81 -12.52 -4.22
N PHE A 60 -30.45 -11.28 -4.50
CA PHE A 60 -29.07 -10.88 -4.72
C PHE A 60 -28.93 -9.36 -4.56
N VAL A 61 -27.84 -8.93 -3.93
CA VAL A 61 -27.44 -7.53 -3.86
C VAL A 61 -26.05 -7.43 -4.46
N PHE A 62 -25.90 -6.60 -5.50
CA PHE A 62 -24.63 -6.33 -6.15
C PHE A 62 -24.28 -4.85 -6.00
N LEU A 63 -23.06 -4.59 -5.57
CA LEU A 63 -22.53 -3.25 -5.39
C LEU A 63 -21.29 -3.13 -6.29
N THR A 64 -21.27 -2.14 -7.17
CA THR A 64 -20.08 -1.76 -7.95
C THR A 64 -19.53 -0.44 -7.44
N GLY A 65 -18.21 -0.28 -7.48
CA GLY A 65 -17.52 0.95 -7.10
C GLY A 65 -16.80 1.57 -8.29
N ILE A 66 -16.23 2.75 -8.08
CA ILE A 66 -15.43 3.44 -9.08
C ILE A 66 -14.00 2.88 -9.08
N THR A 67 -13.60 2.26 -10.19
CA THR A 67 -12.19 2.01 -10.55
C THR A 67 -11.71 3.05 -11.57
N LYS A 68 -11.98 4.34 -11.34
CA LYS A 68 -11.47 5.44 -12.16
C LYS A 68 -10.37 6.14 -11.38
N PHE A 69 -9.22 6.35 -12.03
CA PHE A 69 -8.25 7.32 -11.54
C PHE A 69 -8.92 8.70 -11.55
N PHE A 70 -8.94 9.40 -10.40
CA PHE A 70 -9.55 10.72 -10.30
C PHE A 70 -8.51 11.81 -10.45
N ILE A 71 -8.93 13.00 -10.85
CA ILE A 71 -8.05 14.17 -10.98
C ILE A 71 -7.71 14.68 -9.57
N LYS A 72 -6.48 14.45 -9.12
CA LYS A 72 -5.89 15.02 -7.89
C LYS A 72 -5.46 16.48 -8.05
N GLY A 73 -5.32 16.97 -9.28
CA GLY A 73 -4.95 18.34 -9.54
C GLY A 73 -4.89 18.64 -11.03
N TYR A 74 -5.02 19.91 -11.37
CA TYR A 74 -4.87 20.39 -12.73
C TYR A 74 -3.81 21.49 -12.74
N ASP A 75 -2.84 21.33 -13.63
CA ASP A 75 -1.82 22.32 -13.91
C ASP A 75 -2.28 23.13 -15.12
N GLU A 76 -2.77 24.34 -14.87
CA GLU A 76 -3.32 25.24 -15.90
C GLU A 76 -2.26 25.72 -16.89
N GLU A 77 -1.00 25.85 -16.46
CA GLU A 77 0.10 26.33 -17.31
C GLU A 77 0.44 25.33 -18.40
N PHE A 78 0.44 24.04 -18.05
CA PHE A 78 0.79 22.95 -18.96
C PHE A 78 -0.41 22.15 -19.46
N GLY A 79 -1.63 22.47 -19.01
CA GLY A 79 -2.85 21.72 -19.32
C GLY A 79 -2.81 20.27 -18.81
N MET A 80 -2.05 19.99 -17.76
CA MET A 80 -1.76 18.63 -17.29
C MET A 80 -2.65 18.24 -16.12
N TYR A 81 -3.25 17.05 -16.20
CA TYR A 81 -4.02 16.47 -15.10
C TYR A 81 -3.14 15.54 -14.26
N ARG A 82 -3.12 15.76 -12.95
CA ARG A 82 -2.56 14.81 -12.00
C ARG A 82 -3.65 13.81 -11.63
N LEU A 83 -3.42 12.54 -11.90
CA LEU A 83 -4.36 11.47 -11.56
C LEU A 83 -3.99 10.78 -10.25
N GLY A 84 -4.98 10.24 -9.54
CA GLY A 84 -4.79 9.50 -8.29
C GLY A 84 -5.78 8.35 -8.10
N PHE A 85 -5.47 7.44 -7.19
CA PHE A 85 -6.34 6.32 -6.84
C PHE A 85 -7.51 6.78 -5.99
N PRO A 86 -8.76 6.35 -6.30
CA PRO A 86 -9.98 6.76 -5.62
C PRO A 86 -9.88 6.57 -4.12
N ASN A 87 -9.54 5.38 -3.68
CA ASN A 87 -9.42 5.07 -2.28
C ASN A 87 -8.21 4.15 -2.05
N ARG A 88 -7.83 3.99 -0.78
CA ARG A 88 -6.69 3.14 -0.37
C ARG A 88 -6.90 1.68 -0.77
N GLU A 89 -8.14 1.18 -0.79
CA GLU A 89 -8.43 -0.21 -1.17
C GLU A 89 -8.10 -0.45 -2.65
N VAL A 90 -8.47 0.47 -3.53
CA VAL A 90 -8.15 0.40 -4.96
C VAL A 90 -6.66 0.58 -5.19
N GLU A 91 -6.00 1.51 -4.48
CA GLU A 91 -4.54 1.66 -4.53
C GLU A 91 -3.83 0.37 -4.09
N GLU A 92 -4.24 -0.20 -2.95
CA GLU A 92 -3.68 -1.44 -2.42
C GLU A 92 -3.94 -2.61 -3.37
N GLY A 93 -5.16 -2.75 -3.89
CA GLY A 93 -5.52 -3.77 -4.85
C GLY A 93 -4.69 -3.67 -6.14
N PHE A 94 -4.44 -2.45 -6.62
CA PHE A 94 -3.59 -2.21 -7.78
C PHE A 94 -2.13 -2.60 -7.51
N VAL A 95 -1.56 -2.17 -6.37
CA VAL A 95 -0.18 -2.52 -6.01
C VAL A 95 -0.02 -4.02 -5.79
N ARG A 96 -1.00 -4.69 -5.16
CA ARG A 96 -1.06 -6.16 -5.04
C ARG A 96 -1.16 -6.85 -6.39
N PHE A 97 -1.89 -6.26 -7.33
CA PHE A 97 -1.97 -6.77 -8.70
C PHE A 97 -0.65 -6.65 -9.45
N LEU A 98 0.14 -5.58 -9.21
CA LEU A 98 1.48 -5.44 -9.81
C LEU A 98 2.46 -6.47 -9.27
N LEU A 99 2.36 -6.88 -8.00
CA LEU A 99 3.37 -7.69 -7.33
C LEU A 99 3.81 -8.95 -8.12
N PRO A 100 2.93 -9.79 -8.69
CA PRO A 100 3.33 -10.97 -9.48
C PRO A 100 4.09 -10.66 -10.78
N PHE A 101 4.04 -9.43 -11.27
CA PHE A 101 4.77 -9.01 -12.49
C PHE A 101 6.19 -8.53 -12.18
N TYR A 102 6.46 -8.13 -10.94
CA TYR A 102 7.76 -7.62 -10.50
C TYR A 102 8.50 -8.61 -9.60
N ALA A 103 7.76 -9.44 -8.87
CA ALA A 103 8.28 -10.54 -8.08
C ALA A 103 7.56 -11.81 -8.54
N ASN A 104 8.29 -12.90 -8.72
CA ASN A 104 7.71 -14.20 -9.09
C ASN A 104 7.03 -14.86 -7.88
N VAL A 105 5.98 -14.21 -7.38
CA VAL A 105 5.10 -14.70 -6.32
C VAL A 105 3.82 -15.21 -6.94
N ASN A 106 3.36 -16.39 -6.50
CA ASN A 106 2.08 -16.92 -6.94
C ASN A 106 0.94 -16.00 -6.50
N LYS A 107 -0.03 -15.72 -7.40
CA LYS A 107 -1.20 -14.87 -7.10
C LYS A 107 -1.94 -15.28 -5.82
N VAL A 108 -1.93 -16.57 -5.49
CA VAL A 108 -2.60 -17.16 -4.32
C VAL A 108 -1.85 -16.87 -3.00
N GLU A 109 -0.53 -16.71 -3.03
CA GLU A 109 0.31 -16.52 -1.83
C GLU A 109 0.51 -15.04 -1.47
N SER A 110 0.21 -14.12 -2.39
CA SER A 110 0.44 -12.68 -2.22
C SER A 110 -0.12 -12.07 -0.93
N PRO A 111 -1.35 -12.40 -0.44
CA PRO A 111 -1.86 -11.81 0.78
C PRO A 111 -1.11 -12.28 2.03
N PHE A 112 -0.65 -13.53 2.04
CA PHE A 112 0.06 -14.12 3.17
C PHE A 112 1.49 -13.58 3.27
N GLU A 113 2.16 -13.38 2.13
CA GLU A 113 3.50 -12.78 2.10
C GLU A 113 3.50 -11.34 2.62
N ILE A 114 2.51 -10.52 2.23
CA ILE A 114 2.36 -9.15 2.75
C ILE A 114 2.17 -9.17 4.27
N GLN A 115 1.32 -10.07 4.77
CA GLN A 115 1.08 -10.22 6.20
C GLN A 115 2.35 -10.60 6.97
N LYS A 116 3.28 -11.35 6.34
CA LYS A 116 4.58 -11.66 6.96
C LYS A 116 5.46 -10.43 7.02
N PHE A 117 5.65 -9.70 5.93
CA PHE A 117 6.43 -8.45 5.95
C PHE A 117 5.93 -7.47 7.02
N VAL A 118 4.61 -7.24 7.06
CA VAL A 118 4.01 -6.33 8.06
C VAL A 118 4.25 -6.83 9.49
N ARG A 119 4.18 -8.14 9.73
CA ARG A 119 4.49 -8.71 11.05
C ARG A 119 5.96 -8.54 11.40
N GLU A 120 6.86 -8.89 10.50
CA GLU A 120 8.31 -8.77 10.69
C GLU A 120 8.71 -7.34 11.05
N VAL A 121 8.19 -6.35 10.32
CA VAL A 121 8.39 -4.91 10.60
C VAL A 121 7.73 -4.45 11.90
N ARG A 122 6.58 -5.00 12.31
CA ARG A 122 5.94 -4.63 13.59
C ARG A 122 6.64 -5.23 14.80
N PHE A 123 7.27 -6.38 14.66
CA PHE A 123 7.90 -7.12 15.76
C PHE A 123 9.41 -6.90 15.87
N GLY A 124 10.04 -6.15 14.96
CA GLY A 124 11.49 -5.92 15.04
C GLY A 124 12.32 -7.00 14.35
N ASP A 125 11.70 -7.94 13.63
CA ASP A 125 12.41 -9.05 12.98
C ASP A 125 12.93 -8.65 11.59
N TYR A 126 13.92 -7.74 11.59
CA TYR A 126 14.54 -7.24 10.35
C TYR A 126 15.27 -8.36 9.58
N ASP A 127 15.80 -9.38 10.26
CA ASP A 127 16.50 -10.49 9.60
C ASP A 127 15.54 -11.36 8.78
N SER A 128 14.35 -11.67 9.31
CA SER A 128 13.33 -12.37 8.53
C SER A 128 12.78 -11.49 7.40
N PHE A 129 12.61 -10.19 7.66
CA PHE A 129 12.22 -9.21 6.63
C PHE A 129 13.18 -9.19 5.44
N PHE A 130 14.48 -9.04 5.69
CA PHE A 130 15.49 -8.99 4.61
C PHE A 130 15.69 -10.33 3.92
N ARG A 131 15.63 -11.46 4.64
CA ARG A 131 15.65 -12.79 4.00
C ARG A 131 14.44 -13.02 3.08
N ARG A 132 13.28 -12.46 3.42
CA ARG A 132 12.10 -12.50 2.55
C ARG A 132 12.28 -11.62 1.32
N LEU A 133 12.80 -10.41 1.48
CA LEU A 133 13.19 -9.57 0.34
C LEU A 133 14.20 -10.28 -0.56
N GLN A 134 15.22 -10.94 0.00
CA GLN A 134 16.18 -11.73 -0.77
C GLN A 134 15.51 -12.84 -1.58
N SER A 135 14.54 -13.54 -0.97
CA SER A 135 13.77 -14.59 -1.63
C SER A 135 12.91 -14.04 -2.78
N PHE A 136 12.43 -12.79 -2.65
CA PHE A 136 11.68 -12.11 -3.70
C PHE A 136 12.57 -11.76 -4.90
N PHE A 137 13.75 -11.22 -4.66
CA PHE A 137 14.70 -10.90 -5.72
C PHE A 137 15.26 -12.15 -6.43
N ALA A 138 15.48 -13.24 -5.70
CA ALA A 138 16.03 -14.47 -6.25
C ALA A 138 15.11 -15.16 -7.29
N ASN A 139 13.80 -14.96 -7.21
CA ASN A 139 12.84 -15.68 -8.04
C ASN A 139 12.47 -14.96 -9.35
N THR A 140 12.99 -13.77 -9.63
CA THR A 140 12.62 -12.99 -10.82
C THR A 140 13.26 -13.55 -12.11
N THR A 141 12.43 -13.84 -13.12
CA THR A 141 12.85 -14.32 -14.44
C THR A 141 13.59 -13.25 -15.26
N TYR A 142 14.55 -13.68 -16.07
CA TYR A 142 15.41 -12.86 -16.93
C TYR A 142 14.67 -11.92 -17.92
N GLU A 143 13.40 -12.17 -18.21
CA GLU A 143 12.65 -11.51 -19.29
C GLU A 143 12.08 -10.12 -18.93
N VAL A 144 12.02 -9.75 -17.65
CA VAL A 144 11.43 -8.48 -17.18
C VAL A 144 12.47 -7.34 -17.09
N ILE A 145 13.75 -7.63 -17.27
CA ILE A 145 14.85 -6.75 -16.88
C ILE A 145 15.34 -5.95 -18.09
N ARG A 146 14.66 -4.83 -18.40
CA ARG A 146 15.16 -3.90 -19.42
C ARG A 146 16.06 -2.79 -18.89
N GLU A 147 16.11 -2.52 -17.59
CA GLU A 147 17.13 -1.66 -16.95
C GLU A 147 17.40 -2.16 -15.51
N GLN A 148 18.68 -2.31 -15.14
CA GLN A 148 19.13 -3.04 -13.93
C GLN A 148 18.70 -2.38 -12.61
N GLU A 149 18.77 -1.05 -12.52
CA GLU A 149 18.51 -0.29 -11.29
C GLU A 149 17.00 -0.08 -11.05
N LEU A 150 16.26 0.23 -12.12
CA LEU A 150 14.82 0.47 -12.08
C LEU A 150 14.03 -0.75 -11.56
N HIS A 151 14.54 -1.96 -11.76
CA HIS A 151 13.87 -3.17 -11.25
C HIS A 151 13.87 -3.23 -9.72
N TYR A 152 15.02 -3.00 -9.06
CA TYR A 152 15.10 -3.02 -7.61
C TYR A 152 14.26 -1.91 -6.99
N GLU A 153 14.34 -0.71 -7.56
CA GLU A 153 13.53 0.41 -7.14
C GLU A 153 12.04 0.07 -7.21
N ASN A 154 11.59 -0.57 -8.30
CA ASN A 154 10.20 -0.97 -8.45
C ASN A 154 9.75 -2.04 -7.44
N VAL A 155 10.57 -3.08 -7.21
CA VAL A 155 10.25 -4.14 -6.24
C VAL A 155 10.20 -3.57 -4.82
N LEU A 156 11.20 -2.76 -4.45
CA LEU A 156 11.25 -2.09 -3.15
C LEU A 156 10.06 -1.14 -3.00
N PHE A 157 9.77 -0.32 -4.01
CA PHE A 157 8.61 0.56 -4.02
C PHE A 157 7.32 -0.23 -3.79
N ILE A 158 7.09 -1.33 -4.50
CA ILE A 158 5.90 -2.17 -4.34
C ILE A 158 5.84 -2.74 -2.91
N VAL A 159 6.92 -3.34 -2.41
CA VAL A 159 6.94 -3.95 -1.06
C VAL A 159 6.72 -2.90 0.01
N PHE A 160 7.42 -1.76 -0.04
CA PHE A 160 7.29 -0.70 0.95
C PHE A 160 5.96 0.01 0.86
N LYS A 161 5.39 0.18 -0.33
CA LYS A 161 4.04 0.70 -0.49
C LYS A 161 3.02 -0.26 0.13
N LEU A 162 3.19 -1.57 -0.06
CA LEU A 162 2.33 -2.59 0.55
C LEU A 162 2.43 -2.60 2.07
N VAL A 163 3.63 -2.44 2.61
CA VAL A 163 3.89 -2.32 4.06
C VAL A 163 3.42 -0.97 4.61
N GLY A 164 3.34 0.08 3.79
CA GLY A 164 2.87 1.42 4.14
C GLY A 164 1.36 1.67 4.02
N PHE A 165 0.61 0.78 3.36
CA PHE A 165 -0.69 0.42 3.94
C PHE A 165 -0.37 -0.30 5.24
N TYR A 166 -0.99 -0.19 6.40
CA TYR A 166 -0.55 -0.89 7.66
C TYR A 166 0.59 -0.26 8.48
N THR A 167 1.60 0.43 7.91
CA THR A 167 2.61 1.21 8.67
C THR A 167 2.78 2.63 8.13
N GLN A 168 3.51 3.50 8.83
CA GLN A 168 3.90 4.81 8.30
C GLN A 168 5.21 4.65 7.52
N VAL A 169 5.22 5.07 6.26
CA VAL A 169 6.38 4.94 5.38
C VAL A 169 6.65 6.28 4.70
N GLU A 170 7.86 6.77 4.83
CA GLU A 170 8.36 7.90 4.06
C GLU A 170 9.46 7.41 3.11
N TYR A 171 9.24 7.61 1.82
CA TYR A 171 10.14 7.16 0.76
C TYR A 171 10.62 8.37 -0.04
N HIS A 172 11.92 8.45 -0.31
CA HIS A 172 12.49 9.49 -1.15
C HIS A 172 13.43 8.89 -2.19
N THR A 173 13.23 9.22 -3.47
CA THR A 173 14.21 8.97 -4.52
C THR A 173 15.28 10.08 -4.51
N SER A 174 16.53 9.68 -4.69
CA SER A 174 17.71 10.36 -4.14
C SER A 174 18.05 11.74 -4.76
N LYS A 175 18.38 12.67 -3.86
CA LYS A 175 19.34 13.82 -3.96
C LYS A 175 19.56 14.34 -2.53
N GLY A 176 20.15 13.51 -1.66
CA GLY A 176 20.54 13.86 -0.28
C GLY A 176 19.44 13.71 0.79
N ARG A 177 18.51 12.76 0.62
CA ARG A 177 17.44 12.43 1.58
C ARG A 177 17.53 10.97 1.96
N ILE A 178 16.95 10.60 3.11
CA ILE A 178 16.82 9.21 3.58
C ILE A 178 16.07 8.41 2.53
N ASP A 179 16.64 7.27 2.09
CA ASP A 179 15.98 6.43 1.09
C ASP A 179 14.64 5.89 1.60
N LEU A 180 14.61 5.41 2.84
CA LEU A 180 13.39 4.89 3.47
C LEU A 180 13.35 5.09 4.98
N VAL A 181 12.20 5.58 5.46
CA VAL A 181 11.81 5.50 6.87
C VAL A 181 10.56 4.65 7.00
N LEU A 182 10.61 3.59 7.81
CA LEU A 182 9.43 2.83 8.24
C LEU A 182 9.15 3.10 9.71
N GLN A 183 7.92 3.45 10.07
CA GLN A 183 7.52 3.66 11.45
C GLN A 183 6.30 2.83 11.81
N THR A 184 6.35 2.20 12.98
CA THR A 184 5.24 1.47 13.59
C THR A 184 4.83 2.17 14.89
N ASP A 185 3.91 1.55 15.63
CA ASP A 185 3.54 1.98 16.98
C ASP A 185 4.69 1.87 17.98
N LYS A 186 5.72 1.06 17.69
CA LYS A 186 6.81 0.73 18.63
C LYS A 186 8.20 0.99 18.10
N LEU A 187 8.38 0.97 16.79
CA LEU A 187 9.68 0.89 16.14
C LEU A 187 9.80 1.93 15.03
N ILE A 188 11.01 2.42 14.82
CA ILE A 188 11.41 3.27 13.70
C ILE A 188 12.57 2.60 13.00
N TYR A 189 12.52 2.52 11.68
CA TYR A 189 13.59 2.02 10.83
C TYR A 189 14.02 3.13 9.90
N VAL A 190 15.29 3.51 9.98
CA VAL A 190 15.94 4.42 9.04
C VAL A 190 16.86 3.56 8.18
N MET A 191 16.51 3.40 6.90
CA MET A 191 17.24 2.54 5.98
C MET A 191 17.87 3.34 4.86
N GLU A 192 19.10 2.98 4.51
CA GLU A 192 19.83 3.52 3.37
C GLU A 192 20.33 2.35 2.50
N PHE A 193 20.24 2.51 1.19
CA PHE A 193 20.59 1.47 0.22
C PHE A 193 21.79 1.88 -0.63
N LYS A 194 22.66 0.91 -0.93
CA LYS A 194 23.78 1.08 -1.86
C LYS A 194 23.78 -0.01 -2.90
N LEU A 195 23.68 0.37 -4.18
CA LEU A 195 23.95 -0.51 -5.31
C LEU A 195 25.45 -0.55 -5.58
N ASP A 196 26.03 -1.75 -5.62
CA ASP A 196 27.46 -2.02 -5.86
C ASP A 196 28.44 -1.25 -4.94
N GLY A 197 27.96 -0.86 -3.74
CA GLY A 197 28.77 -0.29 -2.65
C GLY A 197 28.89 -1.25 -1.46
N THR A 198 28.87 -0.73 -0.24
CA THR A 198 28.86 -1.54 0.99
C THR A 198 27.75 -1.16 1.97
N ALA A 199 27.36 -2.09 2.83
CA ALA A 199 26.37 -1.84 3.88
C ALA A 199 26.93 -0.88 4.94
N GLU A 200 28.24 -0.91 5.16
CA GLU A 200 28.97 0.01 6.03
C GLU A 200 28.91 1.45 5.51
N GLU A 201 29.13 1.67 4.21
CA GLU A 201 28.98 3.00 3.60
C GLU A 201 27.54 3.53 3.71
N ALA A 202 26.56 2.65 3.52
CA ALA A 202 25.15 3.00 3.70
C ALA A 202 24.85 3.43 5.15
N LEU A 203 25.34 2.65 6.12
CA LEU A 203 25.17 2.97 7.54
C LEU A 203 25.91 4.25 7.93
N GLN A 204 27.13 4.46 7.41
CA GLN A 204 27.91 5.66 7.64
C GLN A 204 27.20 6.90 7.08
N GLN A 205 26.55 6.79 5.92
CA GLN A 205 25.75 7.86 5.35
C GLN A 205 24.58 8.28 6.26
N ILE A 206 23.92 7.32 6.93
CA ILE A 206 22.87 7.61 7.92
C ILE A 206 23.42 8.47 9.06
N HIS A 207 24.62 8.16 9.53
CA HIS A 207 25.30 8.91 10.60
C HIS A 207 25.73 10.30 10.15
N ASP A 208 26.44 10.40 9.03
CA ASP A 208 27.01 11.65 8.49
C ASP A 208 25.93 12.67 8.15
N LYS A 209 24.75 12.20 7.75
CA LYS A 209 23.60 13.05 7.42
C LYS A 209 22.65 13.28 8.60
N HIS A 210 22.95 12.70 9.77
CA HIS A 210 22.13 12.81 10.97
C HIS A 210 20.65 12.46 10.74
N TYR A 211 20.39 11.43 9.93
CA TYR A 211 19.05 11.02 9.55
C TYR A 211 18.18 10.52 10.72
N ALA A 212 18.81 10.08 11.82
CA ALA A 212 18.11 9.71 13.03
C ALA A 212 17.71 10.91 13.93
N LEU A 213 18.26 12.10 13.69
CA LEU A 213 18.06 13.28 14.54
C LEU A 213 16.58 13.70 14.71
N PRO A 214 15.72 13.65 13.67
CA PRO A 214 14.29 13.97 13.82
C PRO A 214 13.55 13.06 14.81
N PHE A 215 14.08 11.88 15.10
CA PHE A 215 13.49 10.88 15.99
C PHE A 215 14.14 10.85 17.38
N ALA A 216 15.06 11.77 17.68
CA ALA A 216 15.82 11.76 18.94
C ALA A 216 14.95 11.93 20.20
N SER A 217 13.78 12.55 20.07
CA SER A 217 12.80 12.70 21.17
C SER A 217 11.66 11.69 21.09
N ASP A 218 11.72 10.75 20.15
CA ASP A 218 10.73 9.69 19.99
C ASP A 218 10.96 8.57 21.01
N GLY A 219 9.89 8.07 21.63
CA GLY A 219 9.98 6.98 22.62
C GLY A 219 10.07 5.59 21.99
N ARG A 220 9.93 5.48 20.66
CA ARG A 220 10.03 4.22 19.91
C ARG A 220 11.49 3.79 19.76
N LYS A 221 11.72 2.49 19.65
CA LYS A 221 13.06 1.94 19.39
C LYS A 221 13.44 2.23 17.93
N LEU A 222 14.58 2.86 17.70
CA LEU A 222 15.09 3.18 16.37
C LEU A 222 16.09 2.11 15.92
N PHE A 223 16.05 1.76 14.63
CA PHE A 223 17.04 0.94 13.96
C PHE A 223 17.59 1.71 12.77
N LYS A 224 18.91 1.87 12.71
CA LYS A 224 19.63 2.34 11.52
C LYS A 224 20.09 1.13 10.74
N ILE A 225 19.75 1.08 9.45
CA ILE A 225 20.02 -0.10 8.64
C ILE A 225 20.71 0.32 7.35
N GLY A 226 21.97 -0.06 7.22
CA GLY A 226 22.69 0.03 5.96
C GLY A 226 22.50 -1.25 5.16
N VAL A 227 22.09 -1.15 3.90
CA VAL A 227 21.79 -2.30 3.04
C VAL A 227 22.58 -2.20 1.74
N ASN A 228 23.20 -3.31 1.34
CA ASN A 228 23.94 -3.41 0.10
C ASN A 228 23.26 -4.37 -0.87
N PHE A 229 23.04 -3.86 -2.08
CA PHE A 229 22.61 -4.61 -3.25
C PHE A 229 23.77 -4.82 -4.22
N SER A 230 23.77 -5.97 -4.87
CA SER A 230 24.69 -6.30 -5.94
C SER A 230 23.95 -6.43 -7.25
N ALA A 231 24.39 -5.66 -8.25
CA ALA A 231 23.89 -5.78 -9.61
C ALA A 231 24.27 -7.14 -10.22
N GLU A 232 25.36 -7.76 -9.76
CA GLU A 232 25.84 -9.07 -10.22
C GLU A 232 24.91 -10.19 -9.75
N THR A 233 24.71 -10.33 -8.44
CA THR A 233 23.86 -11.38 -7.86
C THR A 233 22.37 -11.05 -7.96
N ARG A 234 22.06 -9.80 -8.29
CA ARG A 234 20.73 -9.22 -8.37
C ARG A 234 19.95 -9.34 -7.08
N ASN A 235 20.65 -9.18 -5.96
CA ASN A 235 20.08 -9.42 -4.65
C ASN A 235 20.73 -8.55 -3.58
N ILE A 236 20.14 -8.56 -2.39
CA ILE A 236 20.77 -8.02 -1.19
C ILE A 236 21.90 -8.98 -0.80
N GLU A 237 23.12 -8.47 -0.71
CA GLU A 237 24.27 -9.27 -0.25
C GLU A 237 24.49 -9.13 1.25
N LYS A 238 24.23 -7.93 1.79
CA LYS A 238 24.48 -7.63 3.20
C LYS A 238 23.56 -6.55 3.73
N TRP A 239 23.18 -6.67 5.00
CA TRP A 239 22.61 -5.60 5.79
C TRP A 239 23.33 -5.51 7.14
N ILE A 240 23.44 -4.31 7.68
CA ILE A 240 23.99 -4.03 9.01
C ILE A 240 22.96 -3.21 9.77
N VAL A 241 22.73 -3.58 11.02
CA VAL A 241 21.77 -2.92 11.90
C VAL A 241 22.50 -2.34 13.11
N GLU A 242 22.18 -1.10 13.42
CA GLU A 242 22.57 -0.42 14.66
C GLU A 242 21.30 0.07 15.38
N GLU A 243 21.23 -0.17 16.69
CA GLU A 243 20.14 0.28 17.57
C GLU A 243 20.43 1.64 18.19
#